data_AF-A0A953W7J3-F1
#
_entry.id   AF-A0A953W7J3-F1
#
_cell.length_a   1.000
_cell.length_b   1.000
_cell.length_c   1.000
_cell.angle_alpha   90.00
_cell.angle_beta   90.00
_cell.angle_gamma   90.00
#
_symmetry.space_group_name_H-M   'P 1'
#
loop_
_entity.id
_entity.type
_entity.pdbx_description
1 polymer ?
#
loop_
_entity_poly.entity_id
_entity_poly.type
_entity_poly.pdbx_seq_one_letter_code
_entity_poly.pdbx_strand_id
1 'polypeptide(L)'
;MRLFAGNRTGRRLLAALGVLLLGAGAAQAQSGPYQSTAAATINNAVACPASISRQIHVAESFTISDLDVGFLATHTYRSDIQLELTPPWGGSPVRLLQGLGYSGLGYDNYNVLLNDESSTLVNTGFHASNDNASAPPYQNDVRPSNPLSAFDGNNAQGDWTLTICDTYGPLDNGEFLQADLFFNRIDLSLSKTVSTSTPAAGANFTYTITVSNAGPSAATGVSVMDALPTGITHVSDSGAGAYVPATGIWTIAGSIAPGASRSLTITVAAAYNGSYTNTAEVYTAAGGDMDSTPGNSASAPSEDDTASVAVTVSGGPPAPPMCQPGLLLVNSSGNALSQTNTGVISPDRAVGGLTPAGTSPPDAYAALLNQSS
;
A
#
# COMPACT_ATOMS: atom_id res chain seq x y z
N MET A 1 -58.38 6.86 57.23
CA MET A 1 -58.15 5.41 57.01
C MET A 1 -56.84 5.27 56.23
N ARG A 2 -55.78 4.81 56.90
CA ARG A 2 -54.54 4.09 56.45
C ARG A 2 -53.94 4.40 55.05
N LEU A 3 -52.70 4.93 54.96
CA LEU A 3 -51.39 4.26 54.70
C LEU A 3 -51.29 3.63 53.28
N PHE A 4 -50.30 3.95 52.42
CA PHE A 4 -48.88 3.58 52.52
C PHE A 4 -47.95 4.35 51.54
N ALA A 5 -46.68 4.47 51.95
CA ALA A 5 -45.53 4.97 51.19
C ALA A 5 -44.94 3.93 50.23
N GLY A 6 -44.21 4.39 49.20
CA GLY A 6 -43.40 3.56 48.31
C GLY A 6 -42.20 4.32 47.75
N ASN A 7 -41.07 4.24 48.46
CA ASN A 7 -39.75 4.73 48.06
C ASN A 7 -39.08 3.70 47.14
N ARG A 8 -38.61 4.07 45.95
CA ARG A 8 -37.64 3.29 45.15
C ARG A 8 -36.62 4.19 44.44
N THR A 9 -35.52 4.41 45.14
CA THR A 9 -34.14 4.35 44.66
C THR A 9 -33.93 4.15 43.14
N GLY A 10 -33.68 5.23 42.43
CA GLY A 10 -33.12 5.20 41.08
C GLY A 10 -31.62 4.87 41.12
N ARG A 11 -31.27 3.60 40.93
CA ARG A 11 -29.91 3.16 40.59
C ARG A 11 -29.57 3.70 39.20
N ARG A 12 -28.70 4.70 39.11
CA ARG A 12 -28.04 5.09 37.87
C ARG A 12 -27.08 3.95 37.48
N LEU A 13 -27.47 3.14 36.51
CA LEU A 13 -26.54 2.26 35.80
C LEU A 13 -25.52 3.16 35.07
N LEU A 14 -24.26 3.13 35.49
CA LEU A 14 -23.16 3.56 34.63
C LEU A 14 -23.03 2.49 33.54
N ALA A 15 -23.53 2.78 32.35
CA ALA A 15 -23.18 2.01 31.16
C ALA A 15 -21.73 2.34 30.81
N ALA A 16 -20.83 1.38 30.98
CA ALA A 16 -19.48 1.44 30.45
C ALA A 16 -19.60 1.49 28.92
N LEU A 17 -19.28 2.65 28.33
CA LEU A 17 -19.18 2.84 26.90
C LEU A 17 -17.91 2.11 26.44
N GLY A 18 -18.05 0.83 26.10
CA GLY A 18 -17.01 0.10 25.39
C GLY A 18 -16.86 0.72 24.02
N VAL A 19 -15.77 1.47 23.82
CA VAL A 19 -15.34 1.89 22.49
C VAL A 19 -14.95 0.63 21.74
N LEU A 20 -15.88 0.13 20.92
CA LEU A 20 -15.59 -0.86 19.91
C LEU A 20 -14.72 -0.13 18.88
N LEU A 21 -13.39 -0.30 18.97
CA LEU A 21 -12.53 0.00 17.83
C LEU A 21 -12.96 -0.95 16.72
N LEU A 22 -13.80 -0.44 15.81
CA LEU A 22 -13.94 -1.00 14.48
C LEU A 22 -12.54 -0.90 13.87
N GLY A 23 -11.80 -2.01 13.89
CA GLY A 23 -10.65 -2.13 13.01
C GLY A 23 -11.16 -1.87 11.60
N ALA A 24 -10.49 -0.98 10.87
CA ALA A 24 -10.72 -0.83 9.45
C ALA A 24 -10.60 -2.24 8.84
N GLY A 25 -11.74 -2.77 8.37
CA GLY A 25 -11.72 -4.02 7.62
C GLY A 25 -10.86 -3.80 6.39
N ALA A 26 -9.95 -4.73 6.10
CA ALA A 26 -9.16 -4.70 4.88
C ALA A 26 -10.09 -4.44 3.68
N ALA A 27 -9.77 -3.43 2.87
CA ALA A 27 -10.47 -3.18 1.62
C ALA A 27 -10.50 -4.48 0.81
N GLN A 28 -11.68 -4.92 0.40
CA GLN A 28 -11.80 -6.09 -0.46
C GLN A 28 -11.27 -5.70 -1.83
N ALA A 29 -10.39 -6.52 -2.39
CA ALA A 29 -9.78 -6.21 -3.68
C ALA A 29 -10.83 -6.04 -4.78
N GLN A 30 -10.62 -5.05 -5.67
CA GLN A 30 -11.47 -4.91 -6.86
C GLN A 30 -11.34 -6.18 -7.71
N SER A 31 -12.44 -6.94 -7.82
CA SER A 31 -12.41 -8.32 -8.33
C SER A 31 -12.50 -8.47 -9.86
N GLY A 32 -12.47 -7.36 -10.61
CA GLY A 32 -12.54 -7.37 -12.07
C GLY A 32 -12.78 -5.99 -12.69
N PRO A 33 -12.84 -5.92 -14.03
CA PRO A 33 -13.16 -4.67 -14.73
C PRO A 33 -14.61 -4.23 -14.48
N TYR A 34 -14.89 -2.96 -14.76
CA TYR A 34 -16.26 -2.47 -14.81
C TYR A 34 -16.84 -2.76 -16.19
N GLN A 35 -18.00 -3.42 -16.27
CA GLN A 35 -18.45 -4.04 -17.51
C GLN A 35 -19.85 -3.58 -17.95
N SER A 36 -20.07 -3.60 -19.25
CA SER A 36 -21.39 -3.58 -19.87
C SER A 36 -21.52 -4.74 -20.84
N THR A 37 -22.39 -5.70 -20.53
CA THR A 37 -22.56 -6.97 -21.29
C THR A 37 -23.94 -7.08 -21.97
N ALA A 38 -24.77 -6.03 -21.86
CA ALA A 38 -26.10 -6.03 -22.46
C ALA A 38 -25.98 -5.85 -23.98
N ALA A 39 -26.14 -6.95 -24.72
CA ALA A 39 -26.02 -6.92 -26.17
C ALA A 39 -26.99 -5.91 -26.82
N ALA A 40 -26.60 -5.35 -27.97
CA ALA A 40 -27.51 -4.60 -28.83
C ALA A 40 -27.10 -4.60 -30.28
N THR A 41 -28.12 -4.56 -31.13
CA THR A 41 -27.96 -4.40 -32.57
C THR A 41 -27.36 -3.05 -32.91
N ILE A 42 -26.25 -3.08 -33.63
CA ILE A 42 -25.66 -1.95 -34.33
C ILE A 42 -26.31 -1.94 -35.73
N ASN A 43 -27.28 -1.06 -35.96
CA ASN A 43 -28.00 -0.96 -37.24
C ASN A 43 -27.85 0.43 -37.87
N ASN A 44 -27.97 0.48 -39.20
CA ASN A 44 -27.60 1.63 -40.02
C ASN A 44 -28.75 2.60 -40.39
N ALA A 45 -29.83 2.68 -39.60
CA ALA A 45 -31.03 3.39 -40.08
C ALA A 45 -30.77 4.85 -40.53
N VAL A 46 -29.74 5.53 -40.00
CA VAL A 46 -29.01 6.69 -40.57
C VAL A 46 -27.63 6.76 -39.86
N ALA A 47 -26.55 7.16 -40.55
CA ALA A 47 -25.19 7.33 -40.02
C ALA A 47 -25.12 8.27 -38.78
N CYS A 48 -24.88 7.71 -37.60
CA CYS A 48 -24.75 8.35 -36.26
C CYS A 48 -25.89 9.20 -35.61
N PRO A 49 -27.16 9.29 -36.06
CA PRO A 49 -28.27 9.70 -35.18
C PRO A 49 -28.97 8.52 -34.48
N ALA A 50 -28.67 7.26 -34.85
CA ALA A 50 -29.21 6.06 -34.20
C ALA A 50 -28.15 5.32 -33.35
N SER A 51 -27.30 6.06 -32.64
CA SER A 51 -26.24 5.48 -31.82
C SER A 51 -26.78 4.64 -30.66
N ILE A 52 -26.09 3.54 -30.36
CA ILE A 52 -26.28 2.79 -29.13
C ILE A 52 -25.52 3.51 -28.01
N SER A 53 -26.14 3.63 -26.84
CA SER A 53 -25.49 4.06 -25.62
C SER A 53 -25.42 2.89 -24.62
N ARG A 54 -24.27 2.73 -23.98
CA ARG A 54 -24.03 1.75 -22.91
C ARG A 54 -23.45 2.45 -21.70
N GLN A 55 -24.06 2.22 -20.54
CA GLN A 55 -23.57 2.73 -19.28
C GLN A 55 -22.66 1.69 -18.63
N ILE A 56 -21.55 2.16 -18.07
CA ILE A 56 -20.66 1.39 -17.20
C ILE A 56 -20.54 2.19 -15.89
N HIS A 57 -21.02 1.63 -14.79
CA HIS A 57 -21.00 2.30 -13.50
C HIS A 57 -19.72 1.97 -12.73
N VAL A 58 -18.94 3.00 -12.39
CA VAL A 58 -17.79 2.91 -11.50
C VAL A 58 -18.21 3.39 -10.11
N ALA A 59 -18.31 2.46 -9.16
CA ALA A 59 -18.80 2.76 -7.81
C ALA A 59 -17.74 3.43 -6.90
N GLU A 60 -16.47 3.13 -7.15
CA GLU A 60 -15.34 3.57 -6.33
C GLU A 60 -14.84 4.96 -6.76
N SER A 61 -14.29 5.70 -5.81
CA SER A 61 -13.68 7.00 -6.04
C SER A 61 -12.17 6.88 -5.96
N PHE A 62 -11.51 7.09 -7.09
CA PHE A 62 -10.05 7.10 -7.21
C PHE A 62 -9.64 7.95 -8.42
N THR A 63 -8.42 8.47 -8.38
CA THR A 63 -7.84 9.22 -9.50
C THR A 63 -7.35 8.26 -10.58
N ILE A 64 -7.69 8.54 -11.83
CA ILE A 64 -7.27 7.73 -12.97
C ILE A 64 -5.80 8.01 -13.26
N SER A 65 -5.01 6.95 -13.39
CA SER A 65 -3.60 7.00 -13.78
C SER A 65 -3.31 6.31 -15.11
N ASP A 66 -4.14 5.33 -15.44
CA ASP A 66 -4.02 4.44 -16.59
C ASP A 66 -5.37 3.73 -16.75
N LEU A 67 -5.96 3.82 -17.94
CA LEU A 67 -7.25 3.25 -18.29
C LEU A 67 -7.11 2.50 -19.62
N ASP A 68 -7.42 1.20 -19.62
CA ASP A 68 -7.65 0.43 -20.83
C ASP A 68 -9.13 0.15 -21.06
N VAL A 69 -9.53 0.00 -22.33
CA VAL A 69 -10.91 -0.30 -22.71
C VAL A 69 -11.00 -1.58 -23.52
N GLY A 70 -11.65 -2.59 -22.96
CA GLY A 70 -12.04 -3.78 -23.69
C GLY A 70 -13.25 -3.51 -24.60
N PHE A 71 -13.20 -3.96 -25.86
CA PHE A 71 -14.32 -3.84 -26.79
C PHE A 71 -14.54 -5.11 -27.62
N LEU A 72 -15.74 -5.66 -27.51
CA LEU A 72 -16.21 -6.84 -28.24
C LEU A 72 -17.50 -6.50 -29.00
N ALA A 73 -17.42 -6.55 -30.33
CA ALA A 73 -18.55 -6.32 -31.21
C ALA A 73 -18.39 -7.07 -32.54
N THR A 74 -19.51 -7.44 -33.15
CA THR A 74 -19.60 -7.89 -34.53
C THR A 74 -20.18 -6.78 -35.40
N HIS A 75 -19.82 -6.73 -36.68
CA HIS A 75 -20.33 -5.80 -37.68
C HIS A 75 -19.96 -6.26 -39.08
N THR A 76 -20.81 -6.04 -40.09
CA THR A 76 -20.50 -6.45 -41.48
C THR A 76 -19.22 -5.80 -42.02
N TYR A 77 -18.95 -4.55 -41.64
CA TYR A 77 -17.67 -3.90 -41.85
C TYR A 77 -17.25 -3.16 -40.58
N ARG A 78 -16.33 -3.73 -39.81
CA ARG A 78 -15.95 -3.13 -38.53
C ARG A 78 -15.21 -1.79 -38.65
N SER A 79 -14.70 -1.44 -39.84
CA SER A 79 -14.14 -0.09 -40.10
C SER A 79 -15.16 1.03 -39.92
N ASP A 80 -16.44 0.68 -39.98
CA ASP A 80 -17.54 1.64 -39.98
C ASP A 80 -18.01 1.94 -38.56
N ILE A 81 -17.54 1.17 -37.57
CA ILE A 81 -17.81 1.43 -36.16
C ILE A 81 -17.03 2.66 -35.70
N GLN A 82 -17.78 3.65 -35.24
CA GLN A 82 -17.31 4.70 -34.35
C GLN A 82 -17.61 4.30 -32.90
N LEU A 83 -16.63 4.53 -32.04
CA LEU A 83 -16.71 4.27 -30.60
C LEU A 83 -16.21 5.50 -29.85
N GLU A 84 -17.04 6.03 -28.95
CA GLU A 84 -16.70 7.15 -28.10
C GLU A 84 -16.97 6.82 -26.64
N LEU A 85 -16.05 7.22 -25.75
CA LEU A 85 -16.20 7.08 -24.31
C LEU A 85 -16.37 8.46 -23.68
N THR A 86 -17.49 8.66 -22.99
CA THR A 86 -17.81 9.90 -22.29
C THR A 86 -17.65 9.68 -20.79
N PRO A 87 -16.90 10.54 -20.09
CA PRO A 87 -16.65 10.38 -18.67
C PRO A 87 -17.80 10.94 -17.80
N PRO A 88 -17.92 10.51 -16.54
CA PRO A 88 -19.02 10.90 -15.65
C PRO A 88 -19.01 12.39 -15.24
N TRP A 89 -17.87 13.08 -15.36
CA TRP A 89 -17.73 14.49 -14.96
C TRP A 89 -18.14 15.49 -16.05
N GLY A 90 -18.76 15.05 -17.15
CA GLY A 90 -19.29 15.93 -18.20
C GLY A 90 -18.24 16.49 -19.18
N GLY A 91 -17.11 15.80 -19.33
CA GLY A 91 -16.10 16.10 -20.35
C GLY A 91 -16.55 15.77 -21.77
N SER A 92 -15.79 16.25 -22.77
CA SER A 92 -16.03 15.85 -24.17
C SER A 92 -15.74 14.35 -24.36
N PRO A 93 -16.52 13.63 -25.18
CA PRO A 93 -16.25 12.23 -25.48
C PRO A 93 -14.86 12.04 -26.11
N VAL A 94 -14.14 11.00 -25.69
CA VAL A 94 -12.89 10.58 -26.31
C VAL A 94 -13.19 9.53 -27.37
N ARG A 95 -12.73 9.78 -28.60
CA ARG A 95 -12.95 8.92 -29.75
C ARG A 95 -11.94 7.77 -29.76
N LEU A 96 -12.42 6.58 -29.48
CA LEU A 96 -11.60 5.36 -29.42
C LEU A 96 -11.50 4.69 -30.80
N LEU A 97 -12.60 4.63 -31.54
CA LEU A 97 -12.64 4.17 -32.94
C LEU A 97 -13.21 5.29 -33.81
N GLN A 98 -12.54 5.64 -34.92
CA GLN A 98 -12.95 6.79 -35.75
C GLN A 98 -14.15 6.54 -36.67
N GLY A 99 -14.45 5.29 -37.04
CA GLY A 99 -15.40 4.98 -38.11
C GLY A 99 -14.89 5.51 -39.46
N LEU A 100 -13.85 4.89 -40.02
CA LEU A 100 -13.17 5.39 -41.22
C LEU A 100 -13.95 5.15 -42.52
N GLY A 101 -15.05 4.40 -42.46
CA GLY A 101 -15.72 3.87 -43.64
C GLY A 101 -14.86 2.82 -44.37
N TYR A 102 -15.35 2.35 -45.52
CA TYR A 102 -14.72 1.28 -46.31
C TYR A 102 -13.24 1.56 -46.60
N SER A 103 -12.36 0.82 -45.92
CA SER A 103 -10.90 0.86 -46.08
C SER A 103 -10.36 -0.33 -46.89
N GLY A 104 -11.24 -1.13 -47.50
CA GLY A 104 -10.86 -2.39 -48.17
C GLY A 104 -10.57 -3.56 -47.22
N LEU A 105 -10.87 -3.40 -45.93
CA LEU A 105 -10.74 -4.43 -44.90
C LEU A 105 -12.06 -5.20 -44.77
N GLY A 106 -12.15 -6.39 -45.36
CA GLY A 106 -13.36 -7.24 -45.35
C GLY A 106 -13.47 -8.11 -44.10
N TYR A 107 -13.41 -7.51 -42.91
CA TYR A 107 -13.47 -8.23 -41.64
C TYR A 107 -14.52 -7.64 -40.70
N ASP A 108 -15.09 -8.52 -39.86
CA ASP A 108 -16.45 -8.35 -39.38
C ASP A 108 -16.56 -8.24 -37.85
N ASN A 109 -15.47 -8.21 -37.10
CA ASN A 109 -15.56 -8.10 -35.64
C ASN A 109 -14.31 -7.50 -34.98
N TYR A 110 -14.56 -6.90 -33.84
CA TYR A 110 -13.57 -6.48 -32.88
C TYR A 110 -13.59 -7.41 -31.67
N ASN A 111 -12.41 -7.88 -31.27
CA ASN A 111 -12.14 -8.39 -29.94
C ASN A 111 -10.80 -7.80 -29.48
N VAL A 112 -10.85 -6.57 -28.98
CA VAL A 112 -9.66 -5.75 -28.76
C VAL A 112 -9.60 -5.18 -27.35
N LEU A 113 -8.39 -5.11 -26.80
CA LEU A 113 -8.03 -4.27 -25.67
C LEU A 113 -7.45 -2.97 -26.23
N LEU A 114 -8.13 -1.87 -25.99
CA LEU A 114 -7.69 -0.54 -26.34
C LEU A 114 -6.77 -0.04 -25.23
N ASN A 115 -5.47 -0.01 -25.51
CA ASN A 115 -4.41 0.45 -24.62
C ASN A 115 -3.57 1.50 -25.36
N ASP A 116 -3.43 2.71 -24.81
CA ASP A 116 -2.77 3.81 -25.52
C ASP A 116 -1.24 3.77 -25.52
N GLU A 117 -0.63 2.91 -24.72
CA GLU A 117 0.79 2.53 -24.79
C GLU A 117 1.09 1.59 -25.97
N SER A 118 0.06 1.00 -26.58
CA SER A 118 0.21 0.08 -27.70
C SER A 118 0.81 0.77 -28.93
N SER A 119 1.77 0.10 -29.57
CA SER A 119 2.43 0.64 -30.77
C SER A 119 1.55 0.57 -32.03
N THR A 120 0.54 -0.29 -32.03
CA THR A 120 -0.33 -0.60 -33.17
C THR A 120 -1.60 0.22 -33.11
N LEU A 121 -1.94 1.02 -34.13
CA LEU A 121 -3.25 1.69 -34.14
C LEU A 121 -4.37 0.69 -34.45
N VAL A 122 -5.48 0.77 -33.73
CA VAL A 122 -6.64 -0.14 -33.85
C VAL A 122 -7.21 -0.26 -35.27
N ASN A 123 -7.04 0.77 -36.11
CA ASN A 123 -7.49 0.79 -37.50
C ASN A 123 -6.35 0.58 -38.53
N THR A 124 -5.13 0.25 -38.09
CA THR A 124 -3.99 -0.04 -38.97
C THR A 124 -3.44 -1.45 -38.73
N GLY A 125 -3.23 -2.21 -39.80
CA GLY A 125 -2.19 -3.24 -39.86
C GLY A 125 -2.42 -4.62 -39.22
N PHE A 126 -3.40 -4.84 -38.33
CA PHE A 126 -3.53 -6.16 -37.66
C PHE A 126 -4.69 -7.04 -38.10
N HIS A 127 -5.57 -6.47 -38.91
CA HIS A 127 -6.85 -7.11 -39.12
C HIS A 127 -6.88 -7.67 -40.52
N ALA A 128 -6.15 -8.77 -40.69
CA ALA A 128 -6.16 -9.61 -41.89
C ALA A 128 -7.12 -10.81 -41.75
N SER A 129 -7.88 -10.85 -40.65
CA SER A 129 -8.92 -11.84 -40.37
C SER A 129 -9.94 -11.27 -39.37
N ASN A 130 -11.08 -11.95 -39.26
CA ASN A 130 -11.99 -11.76 -38.13
C ASN A 130 -11.27 -12.14 -36.83
N ASP A 131 -11.44 -11.30 -35.81
CA ASP A 131 -11.16 -11.67 -34.43
C ASP A 131 -12.10 -12.81 -33.99
N ASN A 132 -11.90 -13.41 -32.82
CA ASN A 132 -12.90 -14.32 -32.28
C ASN A 132 -14.05 -13.52 -31.63
N ALA A 133 -15.28 -14.07 -31.62
CA ALA A 133 -16.44 -13.43 -30.98
C ALA A 133 -16.67 -13.88 -29.52
N SER A 134 -15.64 -14.43 -28.86
CA SER A 134 -15.77 -14.88 -27.46
C SER A 134 -15.53 -13.72 -26.50
N ALA A 135 -16.25 -13.74 -25.38
CA ALA A 135 -16.01 -12.85 -24.24
C ALA A 135 -14.53 -12.93 -23.76
N PRO A 136 -14.06 -11.96 -22.95
CA PRO A 136 -12.65 -11.83 -22.59
C PRO A 136 -11.98 -13.15 -22.11
N PRO A 137 -10.67 -13.33 -22.35
CA PRO A 137 -9.67 -12.28 -22.62
C PRO A 137 -9.76 -11.68 -24.02
N TYR A 138 -9.49 -10.37 -24.12
CA TYR A 138 -9.46 -9.67 -25.39
C TYR A 138 -8.28 -10.13 -26.25
N GLN A 139 -8.49 -10.33 -27.54
CA GLN A 139 -7.52 -11.02 -28.40
C GLN A 139 -6.33 -10.14 -28.77
N ASN A 140 -6.56 -8.86 -29.06
CA ASN A 140 -5.53 -7.96 -29.57
C ASN A 140 -5.40 -6.71 -28.70
N ASP A 141 -4.18 -6.45 -28.26
CA ASP A 141 -3.78 -5.19 -27.66
C ASP A 141 -3.47 -4.18 -28.77
N VAL A 142 -4.21 -3.07 -28.80
CA VAL A 142 -4.14 -2.05 -29.85
C VAL A 142 -4.38 -0.65 -29.29
N ARG A 143 -3.78 0.34 -29.94
CA ARG A 143 -3.91 1.75 -29.61
C ARG A 143 -5.24 2.30 -30.10
N PRO A 144 -6.02 2.99 -29.25
CA PRO A 144 -7.19 3.73 -29.69
C PRO A 144 -6.81 4.90 -30.62
N SER A 145 -7.83 5.43 -31.29
CA SER A 145 -7.70 6.55 -32.22
C SER A 145 -7.22 7.84 -31.55
N ASN A 146 -7.74 8.09 -30.34
CA ASN A 146 -7.29 9.13 -29.42
C ASN A 146 -6.88 8.47 -28.10
N PRO A 147 -5.85 8.98 -27.41
CA PRO A 147 -5.29 8.35 -26.21
C PRO A 147 -6.28 8.35 -25.04
N LEU A 148 -6.22 7.29 -24.23
CA LEU A 148 -7.02 7.12 -23.01
C LEU A 148 -6.43 7.94 -21.85
N SER A 149 -5.15 8.32 -21.93
CA SER A 149 -4.49 9.29 -21.04
C SER A 149 -5.21 10.65 -20.97
N ALA A 150 -6.16 10.91 -21.88
CA ALA A 150 -7.06 12.07 -21.79
C ALA A 150 -7.95 12.06 -20.53
N PHE A 151 -8.10 10.91 -19.87
CA PHE A 151 -8.87 10.76 -18.64
C PHE A 151 -8.03 10.90 -17.36
N ASP A 152 -6.69 10.85 -17.46
CA ASP A 152 -5.78 10.86 -16.32
C ASP A 152 -5.96 12.08 -15.42
N GLY A 153 -5.74 11.89 -14.12
CA GLY A 153 -5.87 12.93 -13.11
C GLY A 153 -7.31 13.28 -12.70
N ASN A 154 -8.32 12.70 -13.36
CA ASN A 154 -9.73 12.87 -12.98
C ASN A 154 -10.21 11.74 -12.06
N ASN A 155 -11.28 11.99 -11.32
CA ASN A 155 -11.93 10.97 -10.50
C ASN A 155 -12.74 10.00 -11.36
N ALA A 156 -12.54 8.70 -11.19
CA ALA A 156 -13.21 7.64 -11.98
C ALA A 156 -14.68 7.43 -11.62
N GLN A 157 -15.11 7.82 -10.40
CA GLN A 157 -16.44 7.51 -9.89
C GLN A 157 -17.57 8.05 -10.76
N GLY A 158 -18.56 7.21 -11.05
CA GLY A 158 -19.80 7.58 -11.71
C GLY A 158 -20.11 6.76 -12.95
N ASP A 159 -21.07 7.26 -13.73
CA ASP A 159 -21.57 6.60 -14.92
C ASP A 159 -20.77 7.02 -16.17
N TRP A 160 -20.01 6.08 -16.71
CA TRP A 160 -19.32 6.22 -17.99
C TRP A 160 -20.25 5.82 -19.13
N THR A 161 -20.29 6.64 -20.17
CA THR A 161 -21.14 6.38 -21.34
C THR A 161 -20.31 6.00 -22.55
N LEU A 162 -20.47 4.77 -23.01
CA LEU A 162 -19.96 4.30 -24.29
C LEU A 162 -21.01 4.52 -25.38
N THR A 163 -20.66 5.29 -26.40
CA THR A 163 -21.51 5.54 -27.57
C THR A 163 -20.93 4.81 -28.77
N ILE A 164 -21.74 3.95 -29.38
CA ILE A 164 -21.38 3.16 -30.55
C ILE A 164 -22.30 3.55 -31.70
N CYS A 165 -21.75 3.88 -32.86
CA CYS A 165 -22.54 4.04 -34.07
C CYS A 165 -21.85 3.44 -35.29
N ASP A 166 -22.69 3.03 -36.24
CA ASP A 166 -22.27 2.80 -37.62
C ASP A 166 -22.22 4.15 -38.35
N THR A 167 -21.08 4.42 -38.98
CA THR A 167 -20.79 5.67 -39.70
C THR A 167 -21.09 5.59 -41.18
N TYR A 168 -21.37 4.39 -41.75
CA TYR A 168 -21.45 4.22 -43.18
C TYR A 168 -22.57 3.29 -43.66
N GLY A 169 -23.15 3.65 -44.82
CA GLY A 169 -23.97 2.77 -45.64
C GLY A 169 -25.41 2.53 -45.16
N PRO A 170 -26.36 2.27 -46.07
CA PRO A 170 -27.51 1.44 -45.79
C PRO A 170 -27.15 -0.01 -46.20
N LEU A 171 -27.01 -0.90 -45.21
CA LEU A 171 -27.20 -2.37 -45.21
C LEU A 171 -26.21 -3.15 -44.32
N ASP A 172 -25.28 -2.48 -43.64
CA ASP A 172 -24.38 -3.12 -42.68
C ASP A 172 -25.03 -3.23 -41.30
N ASN A 173 -24.89 -4.40 -40.67
CA ASN A 173 -25.42 -4.65 -39.34
C ASN A 173 -24.38 -5.37 -38.49
N GLY A 174 -24.53 -5.21 -37.19
CA GLY A 174 -23.71 -5.85 -36.20
C GLY A 174 -24.38 -5.96 -34.85
N GLU A 175 -23.60 -6.40 -33.87
CA GLU A 175 -24.03 -6.54 -32.49
C GLU A 175 -22.89 -6.11 -31.57
N PHE A 176 -23.18 -5.13 -30.71
CA PHE A 176 -22.40 -4.89 -29.52
C PHE A 176 -22.61 -6.05 -28.56
N LEU A 177 -21.52 -6.61 -28.03
CA LEU A 177 -21.58 -7.74 -27.10
C LEU A 177 -21.11 -7.33 -25.70
N GLN A 178 -19.93 -6.69 -25.62
CA GLN A 178 -19.33 -6.35 -24.34
C GLN A 178 -18.35 -5.17 -24.45
N ALA A 179 -18.31 -4.36 -23.40
CA ALA A 179 -17.22 -3.43 -23.15
C ALA A 179 -16.85 -3.40 -21.68
N ASP A 180 -15.56 -3.28 -21.41
CA ASP A 180 -14.96 -3.35 -20.09
C ASP A 180 -14.01 -2.16 -19.89
N LEU A 181 -14.05 -1.52 -18.71
CA LEU A 181 -13.06 -0.52 -18.28
C LEU A 181 -12.09 -1.18 -17.30
N PHE A 182 -10.81 -1.14 -17.63
CA PHE A 182 -9.72 -1.61 -16.78
C PHE A 182 -8.94 -0.40 -16.27
N PHE A 183 -9.03 -0.12 -14.98
CA PHE A 183 -8.24 0.93 -14.35
C PHE A 183 -6.98 0.27 -13.78
N ASN A 184 -5.84 0.50 -14.42
CA ASN A 184 -4.58 -0.14 -14.09
C ASN A 184 -3.91 0.54 -12.89
N ARG A 185 -4.46 0.28 -11.69
CA ARG A 185 -3.99 0.87 -10.43
C ARG A 185 -3.66 -0.21 -9.40
N ILE A 186 -2.78 0.17 -8.49
CA ILE A 186 -2.49 -0.57 -7.26
C ILE A 186 -3.09 0.17 -6.08
N ASP A 187 -3.27 -0.53 -4.97
CA ASP A 187 -3.85 0.00 -3.73
C ASP A 187 -3.22 -0.81 -2.60
N LEU A 188 -2.15 -0.28 -1.99
CA LEU A 188 -1.37 -0.94 -0.97
C LEU A 188 -1.70 -0.43 0.42
N SER A 189 -1.95 -1.37 1.33
CA SER A 189 -2.18 -1.08 2.74
C SER A 189 -1.21 -1.80 3.66
N LEU A 190 -0.92 -1.18 4.81
CA LEU A 190 -0.11 -1.74 5.87
C LEU A 190 -0.93 -2.08 7.11
N SER A 191 -0.57 -3.19 7.75
CA SER A 191 -0.87 -3.43 9.15
C SER A 191 0.39 -3.80 9.90
N LYS A 192 0.46 -3.41 11.18
CA LYS A 192 1.62 -3.66 12.02
C LYS A 192 1.20 -4.18 13.38
N THR A 193 1.85 -5.25 13.82
CA THR A 193 1.62 -5.88 15.11
C THR A 193 2.93 -6.10 15.84
N VAL A 194 2.84 -6.37 17.14
CA VAL A 194 3.99 -6.68 17.98
C VAL A 194 3.73 -7.95 18.78
N SER A 195 4.76 -8.78 18.96
CA SER A 195 4.66 -10.04 19.72
C SER A 195 4.33 -9.83 21.20
N THR A 196 4.75 -8.70 21.77
CA THR A 196 4.41 -8.26 23.13
C THR A 196 4.43 -6.74 23.21
N SER A 197 3.40 -6.14 23.81
CA SER A 197 3.34 -4.69 24.05
C SER A 197 4.14 -4.24 25.27
N THR A 198 4.60 -5.18 26.10
CA THR A 198 5.38 -4.91 27.32
C THR A 198 6.62 -5.81 27.46
N PRO A 199 7.59 -5.73 26.52
CA PRO A 199 8.84 -6.49 26.64
C PRO A 199 9.67 -6.02 27.85
N ALA A 200 10.47 -6.93 28.41
CA ALA A 200 11.47 -6.58 29.42
C ALA A 200 12.66 -5.86 28.77
N ALA A 201 13.32 -4.95 29.48
CA ALA A 201 14.54 -4.32 28.98
C ALA A 201 15.62 -5.39 28.70
N GLY A 202 16.25 -5.30 27.54
CA GLY A 202 17.21 -6.25 27.01
C GLY A 202 16.60 -7.52 26.40
N ALA A 203 15.28 -7.73 26.50
CA ALA A 203 14.62 -8.85 25.85
C ALA A 203 14.32 -8.56 24.39
N ASN A 204 14.40 -9.60 23.56
CA ASN A 204 13.99 -9.53 22.17
C ASN A 204 12.47 -9.56 22.04
N PHE A 205 11.94 -8.77 21.12
CA PHE A 205 10.55 -8.81 20.70
C PHE A 205 10.47 -8.56 19.20
N THR A 206 9.32 -8.82 18.60
CA THR A 206 9.18 -8.85 17.14
C THR A 206 8.05 -7.95 16.69
N TYR A 207 8.32 -7.12 15.68
CA TYR A 207 7.28 -6.48 14.88
C TYR A 207 6.98 -7.32 13.64
N THR A 208 5.70 -7.41 13.30
CA THR A 208 5.24 -8.03 12.05
C THR A 208 4.46 -6.99 11.26
N ILE A 209 4.93 -6.69 10.06
CA ILE A 209 4.29 -5.79 9.10
C ILE A 209 3.67 -6.66 8.01
N THR A 210 2.42 -6.39 7.66
CA THR A 210 1.74 -7.04 6.52
C THR A 210 1.39 -5.98 5.50
N VAL A 211 1.90 -6.14 4.28
CA VAL A 211 1.59 -5.31 3.11
C VAL A 211 0.55 -6.05 2.28
N SER A 212 -0.59 -5.43 2.00
CA SER A 212 -1.68 -6.03 1.21
C SER A 212 -1.92 -5.21 -0.05
N ASN A 213 -2.35 -5.84 -1.13
CA ASN A 213 -2.75 -5.15 -2.36
C ASN A 213 -4.24 -5.38 -2.63
N ALA A 214 -5.06 -4.34 -2.45
CA ALA A 214 -6.49 -4.34 -2.78
C ALA A 214 -6.76 -3.87 -4.24
N GLY A 215 -5.72 -3.42 -4.94
CA GLY A 215 -5.85 -2.93 -6.31
C GLY A 215 -6.09 -4.06 -7.31
N PRO A 216 -6.70 -3.75 -8.47
CA PRO A 216 -6.89 -4.71 -9.56
C PRO A 216 -5.56 -5.09 -10.26
N SER A 217 -4.50 -4.30 -10.12
CA SER A 217 -3.19 -4.57 -10.74
C SER A 217 -2.18 -5.13 -9.75
N ALA A 218 -1.21 -5.90 -10.25
CA ALA A 218 -0.12 -6.42 -9.43
C ALA A 218 0.88 -5.30 -9.06
N ALA A 219 1.15 -5.11 -7.77
CA ALA A 219 2.12 -4.14 -7.31
C ALA A 219 3.56 -4.66 -7.46
N THR A 220 4.43 -3.85 -8.05
CA THR A 220 5.85 -4.16 -8.27
C THR A 220 6.74 -3.05 -7.73
N GLY A 221 8.04 -3.31 -7.52
CA GLY A 221 8.96 -2.29 -7.01
C GLY A 221 8.60 -1.79 -5.60
N VAL A 222 7.93 -2.63 -4.80
CA VAL A 222 7.39 -2.26 -3.50
C VAL A 222 8.52 -2.16 -2.47
N SER A 223 8.63 -1.02 -1.81
CA SER A 223 9.48 -0.83 -0.63
C SER A 223 8.69 -0.25 0.53
N VAL A 224 9.10 -0.57 1.76
CA VAL A 224 8.46 -0.12 3.01
C VAL A 224 9.53 0.54 3.87
N MET A 225 9.31 1.77 4.33
CA MET A 225 10.19 2.42 5.30
C MET A 225 9.71 2.10 6.72
N ASP A 226 10.58 1.47 7.50
CA ASP A 226 10.41 1.11 8.92
C ASP A 226 11.68 1.51 9.70
N ALA A 227 11.81 2.82 9.94
CA ALA A 227 12.93 3.37 10.69
C ALA A 227 12.73 3.13 12.19
N LEU A 228 13.57 2.26 12.78
CA LEU A 228 13.48 1.95 14.19
C LEU A 228 13.70 3.21 15.06
N PRO A 229 12.86 3.44 16.08
CA PRO A 229 13.01 4.60 16.95
C PRO A 229 14.28 4.50 17.78
N THR A 230 14.83 5.65 18.18
CA THR A 230 16.01 5.70 19.04
C THR A 230 15.80 4.89 20.32
N GLY A 231 16.77 4.04 20.67
CA GLY A 231 16.71 3.13 21.82
C GLY A 231 16.21 1.72 21.51
N ILE A 232 15.72 1.48 20.28
CA ILE A 232 15.47 0.14 19.73
C ILE A 232 16.63 -0.26 18.83
N THR A 233 17.13 -1.48 19.01
CA THR A 233 18.24 -2.05 18.22
C THR A 233 17.74 -3.22 17.38
N HIS A 234 18.09 -3.23 16.09
CA HIS A 234 17.85 -4.38 15.20
C HIS A 234 18.65 -5.60 15.65
N VAL A 235 18.01 -6.77 15.66
CA VAL A 235 18.64 -8.06 15.98
C VAL A 235 18.67 -8.97 14.75
N SER A 236 17.52 -9.14 14.11
CA SER A 236 17.38 -9.95 12.89
C SER A 236 16.10 -9.60 12.15
N ASP A 237 16.05 -9.93 10.87
CA ASP A 237 14.88 -9.76 10.03
C ASP A 237 14.62 -11.01 9.17
N SER A 238 13.38 -11.20 8.75
CA SER A 238 12.93 -12.31 7.90
C SER A 238 11.61 -11.96 7.21
N GLY A 239 11.14 -12.85 6.33
CA GLY A 239 9.86 -12.71 5.63
C GLY A 239 10.05 -12.47 4.13
N ALA A 240 9.16 -11.68 3.55
CA ALA A 240 9.05 -11.48 2.10
C ALA A 240 9.93 -10.34 1.54
N GLY A 241 10.76 -9.71 2.37
CA GLY A 241 11.61 -8.60 1.95
C GLY A 241 12.99 -8.63 2.60
N ALA A 242 13.88 -7.80 2.07
CA ALA A 242 15.22 -7.57 2.62
C ALA A 242 15.26 -6.22 3.34
N TYR A 243 15.67 -6.21 4.61
CA TYR A 243 15.78 -5.00 5.42
C TYR A 243 17.19 -4.41 5.36
N VAL A 244 17.30 -3.09 5.30
CA VAL A 244 18.56 -2.34 5.41
C VAL A 244 18.55 -1.51 6.70
N PRO A 245 19.21 -1.97 7.78
CA PRO A 245 19.15 -1.29 9.09
C PRO A 245 19.63 0.18 9.07
N ALA A 246 20.55 0.52 8.16
CA ALA A 246 21.09 1.87 8.05
C ALA A 246 20.05 2.91 7.56
N THR A 247 19.06 2.47 6.78
CA THR A 247 18.02 3.34 6.21
C THR A 247 16.63 3.04 6.74
N GLY A 248 16.43 1.87 7.35
CA GLY A 248 15.12 1.38 7.74
C GLY A 248 14.27 0.88 6.56
N ILE A 249 14.84 0.75 5.36
CA ILE A 249 14.08 0.38 4.16
C ILE A 249 14.03 -1.14 4.02
N TRP A 250 12.83 -1.64 3.77
CA TRP A 250 12.54 -2.98 3.27
C TRP A 250 12.34 -2.96 1.76
N THR A 251 12.92 -3.94 1.05
CA THR A 251 12.61 -4.19 -0.37
C THR A 251 11.89 -5.52 -0.51
N ILE A 252 10.67 -5.51 -1.06
CA ILE A 252 9.89 -6.72 -1.31
C ILE A 252 10.23 -7.25 -2.71
N ALA A 253 10.63 -8.51 -2.80
CA ALA A 253 11.00 -9.11 -4.08
C ALA A 253 9.75 -9.55 -4.88
N GLY A 254 9.80 -9.31 -6.20
CA GLY A 254 8.73 -9.70 -7.12
C GLY A 254 7.51 -8.80 -7.03
N SER A 255 6.32 -9.39 -7.19
CA SER A 255 5.05 -8.68 -7.15
C SER A 255 4.14 -9.13 -6.02
N ILE A 256 3.24 -8.22 -5.62
CA ILE A 256 2.08 -8.51 -4.78
C ILE A 256 0.87 -8.54 -5.70
N ALA A 257 0.36 -9.74 -6.00
CA ALA A 257 -0.81 -9.91 -6.86
C ALA A 257 -2.06 -9.26 -6.24
N PRO A 258 -3.08 -8.93 -7.06
CA PRO A 258 -4.38 -8.45 -6.56
C PRO A 258 -4.95 -9.37 -5.47
N GLY A 259 -5.38 -8.78 -4.36
CA GLY A 259 -5.92 -9.49 -3.19
C GLY A 259 -4.90 -10.29 -2.37
N ALA A 260 -3.61 -10.24 -2.71
CA ALA A 260 -2.55 -10.93 -1.97
C ALA A 260 -1.87 -10.02 -0.94
N SER A 261 -1.19 -10.64 0.01
CA SER A 261 -0.37 -9.94 1.00
C SER A 261 1.04 -10.54 1.12
N ARG A 262 1.96 -9.74 1.65
CA ARG A 262 3.34 -10.10 2.01
C ARG A 262 3.61 -9.70 3.45
N SER A 263 4.33 -10.56 4.19
CA SER A 263 4.67 -10.31 5.59
C SER A 263 6.17 -10.07 5.76
N LEU A 264 6.51 -9.03 6.51
CA LEU A 264 7.86 -8.63 6.91
C LEU A 264 7.97 -8.76 8.43
N THR A 265 9.04 -9.37 8.91
CA THR A 265 9.23 -9.66 10.34
C THR A 265 10.58 -9.13 10.80
N ILE A 266 10.58 -8.27 11.81
CA ILE A 266 11.80 -7.69 12.39
C ILE A 266 11.84 -7.95 13.89
N THR A 267 12.90 -8.63 14.32
CA THR A 267 13.23 -8.85 15.72
C THR A 267 14.17 -7.75 16.19
N VAL A 268 13.82 -7.16 17.32
CA VAL A 268 14.51 -6.02 17.92
C VAL A 268 14.68 -6.21 19.42
N ALA A 269 15.53 -5.40 20.03
CA ALA A 269 15.68 -5.30 21.48
C ALA A 269 15.68 -3.84 21.94
N ALA A 270 15.16 -3.58 23.13
CA ALA A 270 15.18 -2.28 23.76
C ALA A 270 16.06 -2.32 25.02
N ALA A 271 17.13 -1.54 25.08
CA ALA A 271 18.07 -1.60 26.20
C ALA A 271 17.54 -0.92 27.48
N TYR A 272 16.60 0.02 27.34
CA TYR A 272 16.13 0.86 28.44
C TYR A 272 14.61 0.86 28.55
N ASN A 273 14.13 1.00 29.78
CA ASN A 273 12.71 1.25 30.06
C ASN A 273 12.24 2.51 29.34
N GLY A 274 11.03 2.48 28.81
CA GLY A 274 10.49 3.60 28.04
C GLY A 274 9.32 3.19 27.16
N SER A 275 8.68 4.19 26.55
CA SER A 275 7.68 3.96 25.52
C SER A 275 8.30 4.23 24.16
N TYR A 276 8.14 3.28 23.23
CA TYR A 276 8.68 3.37 21.87
C TYR A 276 7.53 3.15 20.90
N THR A 277 7.38 4.06 19.94
CA THR A 277 6.44 3.91 18.83
C THR A 277 7.23 3.63 17.57
N ASN A 278 6.90 2.53 16.90
CA ASN A 278 7.51 2.17 15.63
C ASN A 278 6.46 2.31 14.53
N THR A 279 6.78 3.05 13.48
CA THR A 279 5.90 3.37 12.35
C THR A 279 6.51 2.82 11.08
N ALA A 280 5.72 2.08 10.31
CA ALA A 280 6.08 1.69 8.95
C ALA A 280 5.17 2.40 7.95
N GLU A 281 5.69 2.72 6.77
CA GLU A 281 4.95 3.30 5.65
C GLU A 281 5.38 2.64 4.32
N VAL A 282 4.47 2.53 3.35
CA VAL A 282 4.85 2.22 1.97
C VAL A 282 5.69 3.39 1.46
N TYR A 283 6.89 3.09 0.98
CA TYR A 283 7.86 4.11 0.58
C TYR A 283 7.94 4.29 -0.93
N THR A 284 7.88 3.19 -1.69
CA THR A 284 7.78 3.22 -3.15
C THR A 284 6.94 2.05 -3.65
N ALA A 285 6.22 2.26 -4.75
CA ALA A 285 5.67 1.20 -5.59
C ALA A 285 5.59 1.69 -7.05
N ALA A 286 5.82 0.80 -8.00
CA ALA A 286 5.61 1.08 -9.42
C ALA A 286 4.13 0.86 -9.78
N GLY A 287 3.59 1.72 -10.65
CA GLY A 287 2.17 1.65 -11.05
C GLY A 287 1.24 2.60 -10.31
N GLY A 288 1.78 3.58 -9.56
CA GLY A 288 1.01 4.67 -8.97
C GLY A 288 0.07 4.20 -7.86
N ASP A 289 0.59 4.08 -6.65
CA ASP A 289 -0.24 4.03 -5.46
C ASP A 289 -0.52 5.47 -5.02
N MET A 290 -1.71 5.98 -5.37
CA MET A 290 -1.96 7.43 -5.37
C MET A 290 -2.34 8.02 -4.01
N ASP A 291 -2.76 7.21 -3.04
CA ASP A 291 -2.89 7.64 -1.64
C ASP A 291 -1.65 7.32 -0.78
N SER A 292 -0.72 6.51 -1.29
CA SER A 292 0.59 6.27 -0.64
C SER A 292 1.64 7.35 -0.92
N THR A 293 1.35 8.62 -0.60
CA THR A 293 2.36 9.69 -0.73
C THR A 293 3.39 9.60 0.41
N PRO A 294 4.68 9.31 0.16
CA PRO A 294 5.63 9.10 1.24
C PRO A 294 5.79 10.32 2.16
N GLY A 295 5.76 10.08 3.48
CA GLY A 295 6.04 11.10 4.49
C GLY A 295 4.93 12.14 4.75
N ASN A 296 3.69 11.91 4.31
CA ASN A 296 2.57 12.82 4.56
C ASN A 296 1.71 12.47 5.80
N SER A 297 2.05 11.38 6.51
CA SER A 297 1.58 11.03 7.85
C SER A 297 0.05 11.07 8.05
N ALA A 298 -0.67 10.01 7.64
CA ALA A 298 -2.06 9.69 7.99
C ALA A 298 -3.05 10.88 7.94
N SER A 299 -2.77 11.88 7.10
CA SER A 299 -3.49 13.16 7.14
C SER A 299 -4.72 13.16 6.22
N ALA A 300 -4.90 12.09 5.43
CA ALA A 300 -6.10 11.77 4.69
C ALA A 300 -6.85 10.56 5.28
N PRO A 301 -8.19 10.57 5.34
CA PRO A 301 -9.00 9.44 5.83
C PRO A 301 -8.93 8.16 4.98
N SER A 302 -8.24 8.20 3.83
CA SER A 302 -7.98 7.05 2.95
C SER A 302 -6.55 6.51 3.06
N GLU A 303 -5.66 7.13 3.83
CA GLU A 303 -4.29 6.61 3.99
C GLU A 303 -4.26 5.38 4.88
N ASP A 304 -4.12 4.21 4.26
CA ASP A 304 -3.94 2.92 4.92
C ASP A 304 -2.56 2.30 4.65
N ASP A 305 -1.66 3.06 4.01
CA ASP A 305 -0.29 2.70 3.67
C ASP A 305 0.70 2.91 4.83
N THR A 306 0.22 3.39 5.98
CA THR A 306 0.98 3.61 7.22
C THR A 306 0.42 2.79 8.38
N ALA A 307 1.31 2.17 9.15
CA ALA A 307 0.93 1.43 10.35
C ALA A 307 1.93 1.65 11.51
N SER A 308 1.39 2.01 12.67
CA SER A 308 2.16 2.29 13.89
C SER A 308 1.79 1.34 15.03
N VAL A 309 2.76 0.95 15.82
CA VAL A 309 2.53 0.20 17.07
C VAL A 309 3.43 0.73 18.18
N ALA A 310 2.86 0.90 19.37
CA ALA A 310 3.58 1.34 20.55
C ALA A 310 3.88 0.16 21.49
N VAL A 311 5.06 0.17 22.10
CA VAL A 311 5.48 -0.76 23.15
C VAL A 311 5.92 0.02 24.38
N THR A 312 5.69 -0.56 25.56
CA THR A 312 6.16 -0.02 26.84
C THR A 312 7.14 -1.01 27.47
N VAL A 313 8.43 -0.72 27.34
CA VAL A 313 9.50 -1.54 27.90
C VAL A 313 9.59 -1.30 29.39
N SER A 314 9.52 -2.38 30.18
CA SER A 314 9.58 -2.29 31.63
C SER A 314 10.30 -3.46 32.26
N GLY A 315 11.00 -3.21 33.37
CA GLY A 315 11.81 -4.21 34.04
C GLY A 315 13.18 -4.40 33.37
N GLY A 316 14.18 -4.83 34.14
CA GLY A 316 15.54 -5.15 33.71
C GLY A 316 16.21 -5.98 34.81
N PRO A 317 17.39 -6.59 34.57
CA PRO A 317 18.13 -7.27 35.65
C PRO A 317 18.30 -6.29 36.82
N PRO A 318 18.25 -6.77 38.08
CA PRO A 318 18.48 -5.91 39.24
C PRO A 318 19.75 -5.11 39.00
N ALA A 319 19.72 -3.82 39.36
CA ALA A 319 20.88 -2.96 39.25
C ALA A 319 22.13 -3.75 39.69
N PRO A 320 23.24 -3.74 38.93
CA PRO A 320 24.48 -4.35 39.40
C PRO A 320 24.70 -3.85 40.82
N PRO A 321 25.06 -4.73 41.78
CA PRO A 321 25.08 -4.37 43.19
C PRO A 321 25.81 -3.05 43.32
N MET A 322 25.05 -1.99 43.64
CA MET A 322 25.64 -0.71 43.95
C MET A 322 26.62 -1.01 45.07
N CYS A 323 27.88 -0.59 44.94
CA CYS A 323 28.83 -0.69 46.06
C CYS A 323 28.11 -0.14 47.29
N GLN A 324 27.82 -1.01 48.26
CA GLN A 324 27.06 -0.59 49.44
C GLN A 324 27.80 0.60 50.08
N PRO A 325 27.08 1.62 50.56
CA PRO A 325 27.70 2.66 51.39
C PRO A 325 28.43 1.98 52.55
N GLY A 326 29.76 2.06 52.57
CA GLY A 326 30.61 1.42 53.58
C GLY A 326 31.59 0.37 53.09
N LEU A 327 31.63 0.02 51.79
CA LEU A 327 32.68 -0.85 51.27
C LEU A 327 34.02 -0.08 51.18
N LEU A 328 34.95 -0.36 52.09
CA LEU A 328 36.31 0.19 52.07
C LEU A 328 37.09 -0.44 50.92
N LEU A 329 37.20 0.25 49.79
CA LEU A 329 38.05 -0.19 48.69
C LEU A 329 39.50 0.02 49.13
N VAL A 330 40.29 -1.05 49.19
CA VAL A 330 41.73 -0.98 49.48
C VAL A 330 42.53 -1.31 48.23
N ASN A 331 43.66 -0.63 48.01
CA ASN A 331 44.60 -1.04 46.97
C ASN A 331 45.34 -2.33 47.37
N SER A 332 46.17 -2.89 46.47
CA SER A 332 47.00 -4.09 46.73
C SER A 332 48.01 -3.94 47.87
N SER A 333 48.13 -2.75 48.46
CA SER A 333 48.96 -2.44 49.62
C SER A 333 48.14 -2.18 50.90
N GLY A 334 46.82 -2.36 50.88
CA GLY A 334 45.94 -2.21 52.05
C GLY A 334 45.48 -0.78 52.36
N ASN A 335 45.75 0.20 51.49
CA ASN A 335 45.38 1.59 51.72
C ASN A 335 43.95 1.88 51.25
N ALA A 336 43.13 2.49 52.12
CA ALA A 336 41.75 2.87 51.82
C ALA A 336 41.67 3.95 50.73
N LEU A 337 40.84 3.70 49.72
CA LEU A 337 40.43 4.67 48.70
C LEU A 337 39.18 5.39 49.23
N SER A 338 39.30 6.71 49.45
CA SER A 338 38.20 7.52 49.97
C SER A 338 37.05 7.59 48.95
N GLN A 339 35.88 7.05 49.31
CA GLN A 339 34.64 7.32 48.58
C GLN A 339 34.12 8.71 49.00
N THR A 340 34.01 9.65 48.07
CA THR A 340 33.17 10.85 48.27
C THR A 340 31.70 10.45 48.12
N ASN A 341 30.84 11.03 48.95
CA ASN A 341 29.43 10.65 49.20
C ASN A 341 28.46 10.84 48.01
N THR A 342 28.96 10.87 46.78
CA THR A 342 28.20 11.07 45.54
C THR A 342 28.19 9.85 44.62
N GLY A 343 28.84 8.73 44.99
CA GLY A 343 28.82 7.51 44.18
C GLY A 343 29.52 7.64 42.82
N VAL A 344 30.24 8.73 42.57
CA VAL A 344 31.03 8.96 41.36
C VAL A 344 32.50 8.78 41.72
N ILE A 345 33.16 7.77 41.16
CA ILE A 345 34.62 7.77 41.08
C ILE A 345 34.98 8.84 40.05
N SER A 346 35.37 10.03 40.50
CA SER A 346 35.96 11.03 39.59
C SER A 346 37.26 10.47 39.03
N PRO A 347 37.51 10.56 37.71
CA PRO A 347 38.81 10.24 37.14
C PRO A 347 39.75 11.42 37.40
N ASP A 348 40.05 11.73 38.66
CA ASP A 348 41.13 12.67 38.95
C ASP A 348 41.79 12.43 40.30
N ARG A 349 42.70 11.46 40.31
CA ARG A 349 44.00 11.61 40.94
C ARG A 349 44.88 10.48 40.43
N ALA A 350 45.58 10.75 39.35
CA ALA A 350 46.85 10.09 39.11
C ALA A 350 47.69 10.25 40.39
N VAL A 351 47.88 9.18 41.15
CA VAL A 351 49.12 9.03 41.91
C VAL A 351 50.17 8.71 40.86
N GLY A 352 50.72 9.77 40.28
CA GLY A 352 51.63 9.70 39.15
C GLY A 352 52.69 10.76 39.23
N GLY A 353 53.46 10.75 40.32
CA GLY A 353 54.86 11.17 40.22
C GLY A 353 55.61 10.06 39.49
N LEU A 354 56.33 10.46 38.43
CA LEU A 354 57.22 9.68 37.54
C LEU A 354 56.65 9.24 36.17
N THR A 355 56.41 10.23 35.29
CA THR A 355 56.97 10.45 33.92
C THR A 355 56.91 9.35 32.82
N PRO A 356 57.12 9.69 31.52
CA PRO A 356 56.57 10.79 30.71
C PRO A 356 55.97 10.33 29.34
N ALA A 357 55.10 11.18 28.80
CA ALA A 357 54.78 11.40 27.38
C ALA A 357 54.71 10.21 26.38
N GLY A 358 53.48 9.88 25.99
CA GLY A 358 53.15 9.69 24.57
C GLY A 358 52.69 8.30 24.15
N THR A 359 51.45 7.91 24.47
CA THR A 359 50.62 7.02 23.64
C THR A 359 49.13 7.24 23.94
N SER A 360 48.31 7.35 22.89
CA SER A 360 46.83 7.48 22.87
C SER A 360 46.08 6.22 23.37
N PRO A 361 44.81 6.32 23.83
CA PRO A 361 44.05 5.18 24.34
C PRO A 361 43.35 4.39 23.20
N PRO A 362 43.45 3.05 23.20
CA PRO A 362 42.34 2.21 23.66
C PRO A 362 42.81 1.21 24.75
N ASP A 363 41.88 0.48 25.35
CA ASP A 363 42.10 -0.64 26.29
C ASP A 363 42.09 -0.33 27.81
N ALA A 364 40.98 0.22 28.29
CA ALA A 364 40.59 0.11 29.70
C ALA A 364 39.19 -0.51 29.84
N TYR A 365 38.98 -1.70 29.24
CA TYR A 365 37.80 -2.53 29.50
C TYR A 365 38.20 -4.01 29.62
N ALA A 366 39.11 -4.33 30.55
CA ALA A 366 39.38 -5.71 30.93
C ALA A 366 40.06 -5.76 32.30
N ALA A 367 39.31 -6.03 33.37
CA ALA A 367 39.75 -6.80 34.56
C ALA A 367 38.74 -6.69 35.72
N LEU A 368 37.54 -7.28 35.58
CA LEU A 368 36.69 -7.61 36.73
C LEU A 368 35.98 -8.96 36.54
N LEU A 369 36.71 -9.97 36.08
CA LEU A 369 36.29 -11.37 36.13
C LEU A 369 37.51 -12.26 36.39
N ASN A 370 38.10 -12.16 37.58
CA ASN A 370 38.73 -13.33 38.20
C ASN A 370 39.00 -13.08 39.69
N GLN A 371 38.86 -14.13 40.49
CA GLN A 371 38.85 -14.20 41.96
C GLN A 371 37.45 -13.94 42.53
N SER A 372 36.68 -14.95 42.95
CA SER A 372 37.07 -15.95 43.95
C SER A 372 36.48 -17.34 43.70
N SER A 373 37.37 -18.33 43.81
CA SER A 373 37.15 -19.72 44.23
C SER A 373 36.22 -19.90 45.41
#